data_AF-A0A0P9F3S0-F1
#
_entry.id   AF-A0A0P9F3S0-F1
#
_cell.length_a   1.000
_cell.length_b   1.000
_cell.length_c   1.000
_cell.angle_alpha   90.00
_cell.angle_beta   90.00
_cell.angle_gamma   90.00
#
_symmetry.space_group_name_H-M   'P 1'
#
loop_
_entity.id
_entity.type
_entity.pdbx_description
1 polymer ?
#
loop_
_entity_poly.entity_id
_entity_poly.type
_entity_poly.pdbx_seq_one_letter_code
_entity_poly.pdbx_strand_id
1 'polypeptide(L)' 'GADKLRGELRGAQGGRCGNDWLATATVYSDGAAEIEVSVGYNPATGAWRAHDYYYSFEVATRALAQYEATGVLPGESDL' A
#
# COMPACT_ATOMS: atom_id res chain seq x y z
N GLY A 1 2.34 1.56 -10.64
CA GLY A 1 1.81 2.34 -9.51
C GLY A 1 2.70 2.25 -8.28
N ALA A 2 3.60 1.27 -8.15
CA ALA A 2 4.57 1.19 -7.05
C ALA A 2 5.53 2.41 -6.93
N ASP A 3 6.07 2.91 -8.04
CA ASP A 3 6.95 4.11 -8.01
C ASP A 3 6.21 5.37 -7.54
N LYS A 4 4.92 5.47 -7.88
CA LYS A 4 4.05 6.53 -7.39
C LYS A 4 3.85 6.41 -5.87
N LEU A 5 3.58 5.21 -5.36
CA LEU A 5 3.47 4.95 -3.92
C LEU A 5 4.74 5.39 -3.17
N ARG A 6 5.92 5.07 -3.70
CA ARG A 6 7.20 5.48 -3.12
C ARG A 6 7.37 7.01 -3.07
N GLY A 7 6.91 7.71 -4.09
CA GLY A 7 6.94 9.19 -4.14
C GLY A 7 5.92 9.84 -3.19
N GLU A 8 4.68 9.36 -3.22
CA GLU A 8 3.57 9.90 -2.42
C GLU A 8 3.81 9.71 -0.92
N LEU A 9 4.25 8.52 -0.48
CA LEU A 9 4.46 8.22 0.94
C LEU A 9 5.69 8.93 1.55
N ARG A 10 6.64 9.40 0.74
CA ARG A 10 7.76 10.23 1.22
C ARG A 10 7.37 11.69 1.44
N GLY A 11 6.30 12.15 0.79
CA GLY A 11 5.83 13.54 0.85
C GLY A 11 4.52 13.75 1.63
N ALA A 12 3.74 12.69 1.82
CA ALA A 12 2.44 12.71 2.48
C ALA A 12 2.21 11.40 3.27
N GLN A 13 1.45 11.47 4.36
CA GLN A 13 1.04 10.31 5.18
C GLN A 13 0.10 9.33 4.42
N GLY A 14 -0.09 9.51 3.12
CA GLY A 14 -0.88 8.61 2.29
C GLY A 14 -0.88 9.01 0.82
N GLY A 15 -1.24 8.07 -0.05
CA GLY A 15 -1.34 8.25 -1.49
C GLY A 15 -2.39 7.32 -2.10
N ARG A 16 -2.97 7.70 -3.24
CA ARG A 16 -3.99 6.90 -3.94
C ARG A 16 -3.75 6.88 -5.45
N CYS A 17 -4.01 5.74 -6.07
CA CYS A 17 -4.07 5.57 -7.52
C CYS A 17 -5.46 5.09 -7.94
N GLY A 18 -6.37 6.04 -8.18
CA GLY A 18 -7.70 5.75 -8.68
C GLY A 18 -8.43 4.68 -7.86
N ASN A 19 -8.84 3.61 -8.54
CA ASN A 19 -9.47 2.45 -7.92
C ASN A 19 -8.51 1.25 -7.77
N ASP A 20 -7.24 1.41 -8.12
CA ASP A 20 -6.27 0.32 -8.13
C ASP A 20 -5.70 0.08 -6.74
N TRP A 21 -5.25 1.16 -6.07
CA TRP A 21 -4.73 1.09 -4.71
C TRP A 21 -4.86 2.42 -3.94
N LEU A 22 -4.82 2.29 -2.62
CA LEU A 22 -4.67 3.35 -1.62
C LEU A 22 -3.61 2.88 -0.63
N ALA A 23 -2.73 3.78 -0.22
CA ALA A 23 -1.78 3.52 0.84
C ALA A 23 -1.78 4.64 1.86
N THR A 24 -1.67 4.29 3.13
CA THR A 24 -1.64 5.20 4.27
C THR A 24 -0.49 4.81 5.17
N ALA A 25 0.31 5.79 5.58
CA ALA A 25 1.46 5.59 6.44
C ALA A 25 1.25 6.30 7.78
N THR A 26 1.33 5.52 8.85
CA THR A 26 1.37 6.01 10.23
C THR A 26 2.81 5.94 10.71
N VAL A 27 3.40 7.08 11.06
CA VAL A 27 4.75 7.15 11.63
C VAL A 27 4.65 7.41 13.12
N TYR A 28 5.23 6.51 13.90
CA TYR A 28 5.25 6.53 15.36
C TYR A 28 6.37 7.43 15.89
N SER A 29 6.28 7.80 17.17
CA SER A 29 7.22 8.73 17.83
C SER A 29 8.66 8.22 17.94
N ASP A 30 8.85 6.91 17.86
CA ASP A 30 10.15 6.23 17.83
C ASP A 30 10.74 6.12 16.42
N GLY A 31 10.03 6.63 15.41
CA GLY A 31 10.42 6.57 14.00
C GLY A 31 10.00 5.29 13.28
N ALA A 32 9.32 4.36 13.95
CA ALA A 32 8.70 3.22 13.28
C ALA A 32 7.59 3.71 12.33
N ALA A 33 7.40 3.02 11.21
CA ALA A 33 6.34 3.32 10.26
C ALA A 33 5.52 2.05 10.00
N GLU A 34 4.20 2.20 9.99
CA GLU A 34 3.27 1.19 9.54
C GLU A 34 2.57 1.73 8.28
N ILE A 35 2.62 0.96 7.20
CA ILE A 35 2.02 1.29 5.93
C ILE A 35 0.91 0.31 5.65
N GLU A 36 -0.33 0.78 5.68
CA GLU A 36 -1.47 0.03 5.17
C GLU A 36 -1.52 0.21 3.64
N VAL A 37 -1.60 -0.88 2.88
CA VAL A 37 -1.87 -0.87 1.44
C VAL A 37 -3.18 -1.58 1.17
N SER A 38 -4.15 -0.85 0.67
CA SER A 38 -5.46 -1.34 0.21
C SER A 38 -5.50 -1.42 -1.31
N VAL A 39 -6.05 -2.51 -1.88
CA VAL A 39 -6.07 -2.74 -3.33
C VAL A 39 -7.44 -3.15 -3.88
N GLY A 40 -7.68 -2.82 -5.15
CA GLY A 40 -8.86 -3.21 -5.91
C GLY A 40 -10.17 -2.62 -5.39
N TYR A 41 -10.31 -1.29 -5.38
CA TYR A 41 -11.52 -0.61 -4.92
C TYR A 41 -12.73 -1.00 -5.78
N ASN A 42 -13.78 -1.47 -5.11
CA ASN A 42 -15.07 -1.74 -5.73
C ASN A 42 -16.01 -0.52 -5.54
N PRO A 43 -16.28 0.27 -6.60
CA PRO A 43 -17.14 1.44 -6.49
C PRO A 43 -18.61 1.10 -6.23
N ALA A 44 -19.06 -0.12 -6.56
CA ALA A 44 -20.43 -0.54 -6.29
C ALA A 44 -20.70 -0.76 -4.80
N THR A 45 -19.69 -1.18 -4.04
CA THR A 45 -19.80 -1.45 -2.60
C THR A 45 -19.07 -0.41 -1.75
N GLY A 46 -18.29 0.49 -2.35
CA GLY A 46 -17.50 1.49 -1.65
C GLY A 46 -16.35 0.91 -0.83
N ALA A 47 -15.85 -0.29 -1.17
CA ALA A 47 -14.91 -1.05 -0.35
C ALA A 47 -13.70 -1.52 -1.15
N TRP A 48 -12.54 -1.60 -0.48
CA TRP A 48 -11.34 -2.24 -1.01
C TRP A 48 -11.47 -3.76 -0.91
N ARG A 49 -10.90 -4.49 -1.87
CA ARG A 49 -11.00 -5.96 -1.92
C ARG A 49 -10.06 -6.64 -0.95
N ALA A 50 -8.86 -6.09 -0.79
CA ALA A 50 -7.84 -6.59 0.12
C ALA A 50 -7.05 -5.42 0.70
N HIS A 51 -6.48 -5.63 1.88
CA HIS A 51 -5.51 -4.73 2.48
C HIS A 51 -4.50 -5.54 3.30
N ASP A 52 -3.30 -4.99 3.45
CA ASP A 52 -2.26 -5.54 4.33
C ASP A 52 -1.38 -4.43 4.90
N TYR A 53 -0.60 -4.76 5.93
CA TYR A 53 0.25 -3.83 6.67
C TYR A 53 1.73 -4.19 6.50
N TYR A 54 2.55 -3.17 6.32
CA TYR A 54 3.99 -3.32 6.13
C TYR A 54 4.77 -2.36 7.02
N TYR A 55 5.88 -2.82 7.58
CA TYR A 55 6.69 -2.03 8.51
C TYR A 55 7.85 -1.26 7.85
N SER A 56 7.91 -1.28 6.51
CA SER A 56 8.82 -0.41 5.76
C SER A 56 8.24 -0.02 4.40
N PHE A 57 8.59 1.18 3.94
CA PHE A 57 8.21 1.66 2.61
C PHE A 57 8.74 0.76 1.50
N GLU A 58 9.91 0.13 1.69
CA GLU A 58 10.50 -0.76 0.70
C GLU A 58 9.64 -2.01 0.52
N VAL A 59 9.25 -2.65 1.63
CA VAL A 59 8.39 -3.83 1.60
C VAL A 59 7.01 -3.48 1.02
N ALA A 60 6.38 -2.38 1.47
CA ALA A 60 5.10 -1.93 0.91
C ALA A 60 5.17 -1.70 -0.62
N THR A 61 6.29 -1.16 -1.11
CA THR A 61 6.50 -0.93 -2.55
C THR A 61 6.64 -2.26 -3.30
N ARG A 62 7.38 -3.23 -2.75
CA ARG A 62 7.52 -4.58 -3.34
C ARG A 62 6.19 -5.32 -3.38
N ALA A 63 5.43 -5.24 -2.28
CA ALA A 63 4.10 -5.83 -2.19
C ALA A 63 3.16 -5.31 -3.27
N LEU A 64 3.13 -3.98 -3.46
CA LEU A 64 2.31 -3.37 -4.49
C LEU A 64 2.78 -3.75 -5.91
N ALA A 65 4.10 -3.82 -6.14
CA ALA A 65 4.63 -4.26 -7.42
C ALA A 65 4.24 -5.72 -7.74
N GLN A 66 4.26 -6.60 -6.75
CA GLN A 66 3.81 -7.99 -6.90
C GLN A 66 2.31 -8.08 -7.14
N TYR A 67 1.51 -7.26 -6.45
CA TYR A 67 0.08 -7.15 -6.73
C TYR A 67 -0.19 -6.68 -8.16
N GLU A 68 0.54 -5.65 -8.63
CA GLU A 68 0.41 -5.16 -10.01
C GLU A 68 0.76 -6.24 -11.05
N ALA A 69 1.69 -7.14 -10.73
CA ALA A 69 2.09 -8.23 -11.61
C ALA A 69 1.17 -9.46 -11.56
N THR A 70 0.56 -9.75 -10.41
CA THR A 70 -0.10 -11.05 -10.15
C THR A 70 -1.59 -10.93 -9.81
N GLY A 71 -2.07 -9.74 -9.46
CA GLY A 71 -3.39 -9.50 -8.89
C GLY A 71 -3.54 -9.98 -7.44
N VAL A 72 -2.48 -10.48 -6.81
CA VAL A 72 -2.48 -10.96 -5.42
C VAL A 72 -1.59 -10.05 -4.58
N LEU A 73 -2.16 -9.46 -3.53
CA LEU A 73 -1.40 -8.68 -2.56
C LEU A 73 -0.72 -9.66 -1.59
N PRO A 74 0.62 -9.75 -1.56
CA PRO A 74 1.32 -10.62 -0.64
C PRO A 74 1.36 -10.03 0.77
N GLY A 75 1.32 -10.90 1.78
CA GLY A 75 1.63 -10.47 3.14
C GLY A 75 3.11 -10.19 3.31
N GLU A 76 3.47 -9.45 4.36
CA GLU A 76 4.88 -9.13 4.64
C GLU A 76 5.75 -10.39 4.80
N SER A 77 5.20 -11.48 5.34
CA SER A 77 5.93 -12.75 5.51
C SER A 77 6.20 -13.51 4.21
N ASP A 78 5.54 -13.12 3.11
CA ASP A 78 5.63 -13.77 1.81
C ASP A 78 6.59 -13.03 0.84
N LEU A 79 7.26 -11.97 1.31
CA LEU A 79 8.09 -11.02 0.54
C LEU A 79 9.60 -11.15 0.73
#